data_AF-A0A6J8C0X6-F1
#
_entry.id   AF-A0A6J8C0X6-F1
#
_cell.length_a   1.000
_cell.length_b   1.000
_cell.length_c   1.000
_cell.angle_alpha   90.00
_cell.angle_beta   90.00
_cell.angle_gamma   90.00
#
_symmetry.space_group_name_H-M   'P 1'
#
loop_
_entity.id
_entity.type
_entity.pdbx_description
1 polymer ?
#
loop_
_entity_poly.entity_id
_entity_poly.type
_entity_poly.pdbx_seq_one_letter_code
_entity_poly.pdbx_strand_id
1 'polypeptide(L)'
;MNLRIFLCTLLLSLFAVKLSDTAGGTQMKEIQEGLKFAEIIADAMKPIEFVGFLGSAATKAISFVSATLKFLSLIFSHIGNSESQELLAIKRMYNEMNRRFDLVDNRLNDISLQINWTRVSNQYSRIERHITAIDMLLRNIYEKPLALRENGKQDFIHTMENTCMICATELYNGIMGVNKGFSDDILQAAMETSKNDRPTMQTFMLGLFKLLIQGITNELAYQKFVHGETACIIYRKQWKVRLFNITTKMQKINEEIKSKYHEQAEKDIALFSLKYPRKNVPNQLFSENLYQFLVRKYDWRDWLLVVYRPISGVKNHINHICEGYRRYGMYGRDVLVASVDQAKDAINTTTADEIISRITTTYMTCVQVCTSASNGYGAYVHCISGNYCSECSTHNRDVQGVYITIPGETRDCRVYASVGVIDSWVDLWYHGLPERLVHKRTPGSNSYSIHLFG
;
A
#
# COMPACT_ATOMS: atom_id res chain seq x y z
N MET A 1 -8.50 11.99 23.61
CA MET A 1 -8.74 11.95 22.15
C MET A 1 -10.03 11.20 21.74
N ASN A 2 -10.73 10.46 22.63
CA ASN A 2 -11.88 9.63 22.25
C ASN A 2 -13.28 10.15 22.65
N LEU A 3 -13.40 11.30 23.32
CA LEU A 3 -14.72 11.78 23.76
C LEU A 3 -15.50 12.52 22.67
N ARG A 4 -14.82 13.22 21.74
CA ARG A 4 -15.46 13.96 20.64
C ARG A 4 -15.99 13.05 19.53
N ILE A 5 -15.27 11.98 19.21
CA ILE A 5 -15.70 10.97 18.22
C ILE A 5 -16.91 10.20 18.78
N PHE A 6 -16.88 9.84 20.06
CA PHE A 6 -17.98 9.15 20.73
C PHE A 6 -19.23 10.03 20.90
N LEU A 7 -19.08 11.32 21.20
CA LEU A 7 -20.23 12.25 21.22
C LEU A 7 -20.82 12.48 19.84
N CYS A 8 -20.00 12.55 18.77
CA CYS A 8 -20.51 12.65 17.40
C CYS A 8 -21.31 11.42 16.99
N THR A 9 -20.83 10.21 17.28
CA THR A 9 -21.55 8.97 16.96
C THR A 9 -22.80 8.77 17.83
N LEU A 10 -22.77 9.15 19.11
CA LEU A 10 -23.92 9.09 20.00
C LEU A 10 -25.01 10.12 19.62
N LEU A 11 -24.60 11.33 19.20
CA LEU A 11 -25.54 12.34 18.69
C LEU A 11 -26.13 11.91 17.34
N LEU A 12 -25.34 11.29 16.46
CA LEU A 12 -25.83 10.72 15.19
C LEU A 12 -26.83 9.57 15.40
N SER A 13 -26.59 8.70 16.40
CA SER A 13 -27.51 7.58 16.70
C SER A 13 -28.78 8.03 17.42
N LEU A 14 -28.70 8.97 18.37
CA LEU A 14 -29.86 9.53 19.04
C LEU A 14 -30.73 10.40 18.11
N PHE A 15 -30.13 11.06 17.10
CA PHE A 15 -30.88 11.78 16.06
C PHE A 15 -31.56 10.84 15.06
N ALA A 16 -30.94 9.71 14.71
CA ALA A 16 -31.51 8.73 13.79
C ALA A 16 -32.80 8.08 14.35
N VAL A 17 -32.88 7.92 15.67
CA VAL A 17 -34.04 7.29 16.34
C VAL A 17 -35.25 8.23 16.45
N LYS A 18 -35.06 9.55 16.49
CA LYS A 18 -36.18 10.51 16.67
C LYS A 18 -36.90 10.93 15.38
N LEU A 19 -36.38 10.57 14.20
CA LEU A 19 -36.88 11.03 12.90
C LEU A 19 -37.42 9.89 12.00
N SER A 20 -37.44 8.64 12.49
CA SER A 20 -37.90 7.48 11.71
C SER A 20 -39.42 7.35 11.55
N ASP A 21 -40.23 8.18 12.22
CA ASP A 21 -41.67 7.92 12.39
C ASP A 21 -42.59 8.50 11.30
N THR A 22 -42.09 9.22 10.29
CA THR A 22 -42.94 9.71 9.19
C THR A 22 -42.21 9.76 7.87
N ALA A 23 -42.56 8.91 6.88
CA ALA A 23 -42.29 8.97 5.42
C ALA A 23 -40.86 9.34 4.90
N GLY A 24 -39.90 9.67 5.78
CA GLY A 24 -38.57 10.21 5.50
C GLY A 24 -37.43 9.21 5.79
N GLY A 25 -37.76 7.97 6.15
CA GLY A 25 -36.77 6.94 6.45
C GLY A 25 -35.81 6.63 5.29
N THR A 26 -36.32 6.58 4.05
CA THR A 26 -35.50 6.31 2.85
C THR A 26 -34.59 7.49 2.52
N GLN A 27 -35.04 8.73 2.75
CA GLN A 27 -34.28 9.95 2.46
C GLN A 27 -33.14 10.13 3.46
N MET A 28 -33.42 9.94 4.76
CA MET A 28 -32.40 10.01 5.80
C MET A 28 -31.32 8.94 5.61
N LYS A 29 -31.72 7.73 5.18
CA LYS A 29 -30.79 6.64 4.87
C LYS A 29 -29.80 7.01 3.76
N GLU A 30 -30.25 7.61 2.67
CA GLU A 30 -29.36 8.04 1.58
C GLU A 30 -28.40 9.16 2.00
N ILE A 31 -28.86 10.12 2.82
CA ILE A 31 -28.00 11.18 3.38
C ILE A 31 -26.94 10.58 4.30
N GLN A 32 -27.33 9.66 5.19
CA GLN A 32 -26.40 8.95 6.06
C GLN A 32 -25.40 8.10 5.27
N GLU A 33 -25.84 7.42 4.22
CA GLU A 33 -24.95 6.67 3.34
C GLU A 33 -23.99 7.56 2.55
N GLY A 34 -24.44 8.75 2.13
CA GLY A 34 -23.59 9.76 1.50
C GLY A 34 -22.55 10.37 2.46
N LEU A 35 -22.90 10.60 3.73
CA LEU A 35 -21.94 10.99 4.76
C LEU A 35 -20.91 9.89 5.02
N LYS A 36 -21.35 8.63 5.09
CA LYS A 36 -20.46 7.46 5.19
C LYS A 36 -19.57 7.29 3.97
N PHE A 37 -19.93 7.86 2.82
CA PHE A 37 -19.05 7.85 1.64
C PHE A 37 -17.85 8.77 1.85
N ALA A 38 -18.05 9.96 2.43
CA ALA A 38 -16.96 10.88 2.74
C ALA A 38 -15.98 10.27 3.76
N GLU A 39 -16.49 9.56 4.77
CA GLU A 39 -15.68 8.84 5.75
C GLU A 39 -14.77 7.80 5.07
N ILE A 40 -15.33 6.99 4.16
CA ILE A 40 -14.56 5.91 3.52
C ILE A 40 -13.58 6.46 2.49
N ILE A 41 -13.82 7.62 1.87
CA ILE A 41 -12.77 8.29 1.08
C ILE A 41 -11.58 8.66 1.97
N ALA A 42 -11.84 9.21 3.16
CA ALA A 42 -10.77 9.57 4.09
C ALA A 42 -9.98 8.34 4.54
N ASP A 43 -10.68 7.23 4.78
CA ASP A 43 -10.07 5.95 5.11
C ASP A 43 -9.29 5.36 3.93
N ALA A 44 -9.80 5.47 2.70
CA ALA A 44 -9.09 5.00 1.49
C ALA A 44 -7.74 5.70 1.27
N MET A 45 -7.54 6.89 1.86
CA MET A 45 -6.25 7.57 1.88
C MET A 45 -5.24 6.84 2.79
N LYS A 46 -5.64 5.90 3.64
CA LYS A 46 -4.71 5.01 4.34
C LYS A 46 -4.40 3.81 3.44
N PRO A 47 -3.13 3.49 3.14
CA PRO A 47 -2.77 2.45 2.16
C PRO A 47 -3.40 1.06 2.43
N ILE A 48 -3.61 0.72 3.70
CA ILE A 48 -4.22 -0.54 4.15
C ILE A 48 -5.73 -0.60 3.85
N GLU A 49 -6.42 0.54 3.85
CA GLU A 49 -7.88 0.60 3.80
C GLU A 49 -8.44 0.74 2.37
N PHE A 50 -7.56 0.92 1.36
CA PHE A 50 -7.97 1.12 -0.04
C PHE A 50 -8.79 -0.05 -0.62
N VAL A 51 -8.48 -1.30 -0.26
CA VAL A 51 -9.26 -2.47 -0.73
C VAL A 51 -10.67 -2.48 -0.13
N GLY A 52 -10.79 -2.11 1.14
CA GLY A 52 -12.09 -1.95 1.79
C GLY A 52 -12.94 -0.84 1.16
N PHE A 53 -12.29 0.26 0.75
CA PHE A 53 -12.93 1.29 -0.06
C PHE A 53 -13.47 0.73 -1.38
N LEU A 54 -12.65 0.03 -2.18
CA LEU A 54 -13.08 -0.50 -3.48
C LEU A 54 -14.30 -1.41 -3.37
N GLY A 55 -14.38 -2.23 -2.32
CA GLY A 55 -15.51 -3.14 -2.09
C GLY A 55 -16.85 -2.44 -1.83
N SER A 56 -16.86 -1.17 -1.44
CA SER A 56 -18.09 -0.43 -1.09
C SER A 56 -18.28 0.90 -1.85
N ALA A 57 -17.26 1.36 -2.57
CA ALA A 57 -17.22 2.66 -3.22
C ALA A 57 -18.34 2.87 -4.23
N ALA A 58 -18.62 1.88 -5.09
CA ALA A 58 -19.66 1.98 -6.11
C ALA A 58 -21.06 2.26 -5.52
N THR A 59 -21.45 1.48 -4.50
CA THR A 59 -22.75 1.64 -3.83
C THR A 59 -22.85 3.00 -3.13
N LYS A 60 -21.81 3.37 -2.38
CA LYS A 60 -21.79 4.60 -1.59
C LYS A 60 -21.75 5.86 -2.45
N ALA A 61 -21.01 5.83 -3.55
CA ALA A 61 -21.02 6.88 -4.56
C ALA A 61 -22.42 7.08 -5.15
N ILE A 62 -23.13 6.00 -5.52
CA ILE A 62 -24.50 6.10 -6.03
C ILE A 62 -25.46 6.69 -4.99
N SER A 63 -25.32 6.33 -3.71
CA SER A 63 -26.12 6.93 -2.63
C SER A 63 -25.83 8.42 -2.48
N PHE A 64 -24.55 8.83 -2.48
CA PHE A 64 -24.16 10.25 -2.45
C PHE A 64 -24.74 11.04 -3.62
N VAL A 65 -24.58 10.53 -4.84
CA VAL A 65 -25.12 11.14 -6.05
C VAL A 65 -26.65 11.25 -5.97
N SER A 66 -27.33 10.20 -5.51
CA SER A 66 -28.79 10.21 -5.35
C SER A 66 -29.26 11.25 -4.34
N ALA A 67 -28.59 11.37 -3.18
CA ALA A 67 -28.89 12.38 -2.18
C ALA A 67 -28.70 13.80 -2.74
N THR A 68 -27.62 14.02 -3.51
CA THR A 68 -27.35 15.30 -4.18
C THR A 68 -28.43 15.66 -5.21
N LEU A 69 -28.89 14.71 -6.03
CA LEU A 69 -29.93 14.96 -7.03
C LEU A 69 -31.32 15.21 -6.41
N LYS A 70 -31.62 14.57 -5.27
CA LYS A 70 -32.84 14.85 -4.51
C LYS A 70 -32.82 16.25 -3.90
N PHE A 71 -31.67 16.69 -3.42
CA PHE A 71 -31.48 18.06 -2.94
C PHE A 71 -31.74 19.09 -4.04
N LEU A 72 -31.23 18.86 -5.25
CA LEU A 72 -31.54 19.73 -6.38
C LEU A 72 -33.06 19.81 -6.61
N SER A 73 -33.78 18.68 -6.55
CA SER A 73 -35.25 18.71 -6.60
C SER A 73 -35.88 19.57 -5.50
N LEU A 74 -35.42 19.45 -4.26
CA LEU A 74 -35.99 20.21 -3.13
C LEU A 74 -35.79 21.72 -3.29
N ILE A 75 -34.62 22.13 -3.77
CA ILE A 75 -34.30 23.54 -4.03
C ILE A 75 -35.24 24.16 -5.07
N PHE A 76 -35.60 23.39 -6.10
CA PHE A 76 -36.49 23.87 -7.17
C PHE A 76 -37.98 23.61 -6.89
N SER A 77 -38.33 22.75 -5.92
CA SER A 77 -39.72 22.46 -5.55
C SER A 77 -40.28 23.35 -4.43
N HIS A 78 -39.43 23.93 -3.58
CA HIS A 78 -39.88 24.75 -2.45
C HIS A 78 -39.92 26.24 -2.80
N ILE A 79 -41.15 26.74 -2.96
CA ILE A 79 -41.51 28.16 -2.87
C ILE A 79 -41.61 28.50 -1.37
N GLY A 80 -40.53 28.90 -0.73
CA GLY A 80 -40.57 29.28 0.70
C GLY A 80 -39.24 29.75 1.27
N ASN A 81 -39.26 30.88 2.00
CA ASN A 81 -38.11 31.63 2.52
C ASN A 81 -37.31 30.97 3.67
N SER A 82 -37.45 29.68 3.96
CA SER A 82 -36.75 29.01 5.07
C SER A 82 -36.03 27.74 4.63
N GLU A 83 -34.74 27.63 4.95
CA GLU A 83 -33.95 26.41 4.71
C GLU A 83 -34.48 25.25 5.56
N SER A 84 -34.94 24.16 4.93
CA SER A 84 -35.39 22.97 5.64
C SER A 84 -34.22 22.25 6.34
N GLN A 85 -34.51 21.41 7.35
CA GLN A 85 -33.46 20.63 8.01
C GLN A 85 -32.75 19.66 7.05
N GLU A 86 -33.48 19.13 6.06
CA GLU A 86 -32.96 18.29 4.99
C GLU A 86 -31.99 19.06 4.10
N LEU A 87 -32.30 20.32 3.78
CA LEU A 87 -31.45 21.21 2.99
C LEU A 87 -30.10 21.43 3.71
N LEU A 88 -30.15 21.72 5.01
CA LEU A 88 -28.95 21.88 5.84
C LEU A 88 -28.13 20.59 5.94
N ALA A 89 -28.79 19.43 6.09
CA ALA A 89 -28.10 18.14 6.17
C ALA A 89 -27.36 17.79 4.88
N ILE A 90 -27.98 18.02 3.72
CA ILE A 90 -27.35 17.72 2.42
C ILE A 90 -26.24 18.71 2.09
N LYS A 91 -26.41 20.00 2.44
CA LYS A 91 -25.33 20.99 2.34
C LYS A 91 -24.10 20.57 3.16
N ARG A 92 -24.30 20.07 4.38
CA ARG A 92 -23.22 19.50 5.21
C ARG A 92 -22.56 18.29 4.55
N MET A 93 -23.35 17.35 4.02
CA MET A 93 -22.84 16.17 3.32
C MET A 93 -21.98 16.55 2.11
N TYR A 94 -22.46 17.47 1.28
CA TYR A 94 -21.75 17.91 0.08
C TYR A 94 -20.46 18.69 0.44
N ASN A 95 -20.50 19.57 1.44
CA ASN A 95 -19.31 20.29 1.92
C ASN A 95 -18.27 19.36 2.53
N GLU A 96 -18.70 18.37 3.32
CA GLU A 96 -17.78 17.36 3.87
C GLU A 96 -17.17 16.52 2.75
N MET A 97 -17.94 16.13 1.73
CA MET A 97 -17.42 15.43 0.57
C MET A 97 -16.33 16.23 -0.15
N ASN A 98 -16.60 17.51 -0.45
CA ASN A 98 -15.62 18.38 -1.09
C ASN A 98 -14.35 18.52 -0.28
N ARG A 99 -14.47 18.72 1.04
CA ARG A 99 -13.31 18.78 1.93
C ARG A 99 -12.45 17.52 1.83
N ARG A 100 -13.06 16.33 1.68
CA ARG A 100 -12.31 15.09 1.47
C ARG A 100 -11.71 14.98 0.07
N PHE A 101 -12.41 15.46 -0.94
CA PHE A 101 -11.89 15.56 -2.29
C PHE A 101 -10.69 16.52 -2.39
N ASP A 102 -10.67 17.63 -1.66
CA ASP A 102 -9.53 18.54 -1.60
C ASP A 102 -8.30 17.83 -0.98
N LEU A 103 -8.52 16.94 0.00
CA LEU A 103 -7.45 16.12 0.56
C LEU A 103 -6.90 15.11 -0.46
N VAL A 104 -7.76 14.55 -1.32
CA VAL A 104 -7.35 13.70 -2.44
C VAL A 104 -6.51 14.51 -3.44
N ASP A 105 -6.92 15.72 -3.78
CA ASP A 105 -6.16 16.60 -4.70
C ASP A 105 -4.78 16.95 -4.16
N ASN A 106 -4.68 17.28 -2.88
CA ASN A 106 -3.39 17.55 -2.25
C ASN A 106 -2.44 16.35 -2.40
N ARG A 107 -2.93 15.13 -2.20
CA ARG A 107 -2.11 13.93 -2.40
C ARG A 107 -1.80 13.65 -3.86
N LEU A 108 -2.73 13.89 -4.78
CA LEU A 108 -2.46 13.78 -6.22
C LEU A 108 -1.36 14.74 -6.65
N ASN A 109 -1.36 15.96 -6.11
CA ASN A 109 -0.31 16.94 -6.35
C ASN A 109 1.05 16.45 -5.83
N ASP A 110 1.10 15.83 -4.65
CA ASP A 110 2.33 15.24 -4.09
C ASP A 110 2.92 14.12 -4.96
N ILE A 111 2.05 13.32 -5.59
CA ILE A 111 2.49 12.22 -6.46
C ILE A 111 2.61 12.61 -7.93
N SER A 112 2.26 13.84 -8.27
CA SER A 112 2.24 14.28 -9.66
C SER A 112 3.62 14.12 -10.31
N LEU A 113 4.71 14.45 -9.62
CA LEU A 113 6.05 14.29 -10.20
C LEU A 113 6.48 12.82 -10.42
N GLN A 114 5.75 11.85 -9.88
CA GLN A 114 6.07 10.41 -9.95
C GLN A 114 5.36 9.69 -11.10
N ILE A 115 4.30 10.29 -11.65
CA ILE A 115 3.60 9.80 -12.84
C ILE A 115 4.11 10.62 -14.02
N ASN A 116 4.57 9.94 -15.08
CA ASN A 116 4.92 10.66 -16.30
C ASN A 116 3.64 11.18 -16.96
N TRP A 117 3.26 12.40 -16.56
CA TRP A 117 2.05 13.06 -17.00
C TRP A 117 2.01 13.28 -18.49
N THR A 118 3.11 13.36 -19.23
CA THR A 118 3.00 13.72 -20.65
C THR A 118 2.14 12.72 -21.46
N ARG A 119 2.15 11.43 -21.08
CA ARG A 119 1.27 10.39 -21.66
C ARG A 119 -0.14 10.39 -21.06
N VAL A 120 -0.26 10.59 -19.74
CA VAL A 120 -1.53 10.53 -18.97
C VAL A 120 -2.34 11.84 -19.03
N SER A 121 -1.68 12.98 -18.85
CA SER A 121 -2.21 14.35 -18.77
C SER A 121 -2.81 14.85 -20.09
N ASN A 122 -2.21 14.55 -21.24
CA ASN A 122 -2.75 15.04 -22.52
C ASN A 122 -4.21 14.58 -22.74
N GLN A 123 -4.56 13.40 -22.24
CA GLN A 123 -5.89 12.81 -22.36
C GLN A 123 -6.80 13.17 -21.17
N TYR A 124 -6.24 13.17 -19.95
CA TYR A 124 -6.99 13.37 -18.71
C TYR A 124 -7.26 14.84 -18.40
N SER A 125 -6.29 15.73 -18.61
CA SER A 125 -6.38 17.12 -18.14
C SER A 125 -7.48 17.93 -18.84
N ARG A 126 -7.86 17.57 -20.08
CA ARG A 126 -9.05 18.19 -20.73
C ARG A 126 -10.33 17.81 -20.00
N ILE A 127 -10.53 16.51 -19.77
CA ILE A 127 -11.73 15.96 -19.11
C ILE A 127 -11.82 16.49 -17.68
N GLU A 128 -10.71 16.49 -16.95
CA GLU A 128 -10.61 17.02 -15.60
C GLU A 128 -11.03 18.49 -15.52
N ARG A 129 -10.48 19.35 -16.39
CA ARG A 129 -10.83 20.78 -16.43
C ARG A 129 -12.33 20.97 -16.69
N HIS A 130 -12.89 20.24 -17.64
CA HIS A 130 -14.30 20.38 -17.98
C HIS A 130 -15.22 19.91 -16.84
N ILE A 131 -14.96 18.73 -16.27
CA ILE A 131 -15.74 18.21 -15.14
C ILE A 131 -15.67 19.16 -13.95
N THR A 132 -14.47 19.65 -13.62
CA THR A 132 -14.26 20.56 -12.48
C THR A 132 -14.99 21.89 -12.68
N ALA A 133 -14.91 22.49 -13.87
CA ALA A 133 -15.59 23.74 -14.18
C ALA A 133 -17.12 23.62 -14.08
N ILE A 134 -17.67 22.51 -14.56
CA ILE A 134 -19.12 22.26 -14.51
C ILE A 134 -19.57 21.91 -13.10
N ASP A 135 -18.78 21.14 -12.35
CA ASP A 135 -19.09 20.85 -10.95
C ASP A 135 -19.14 22.17 -10.17
N MET A 136 -18.22 23.12 -10.40
CA MET A 136 -18.32 24.47 -9.81
C MET A 136 -19.62 25.19 -10.18
N LEU A 137 -20.10 25.10 -11.42
CA LEU A 137 -21.39 25.69 -11.80
C LEU A 137 -22.55 25.03 -11.07
N LEU A 138 -22.54 23.70 -10.95
CA LEU A 138 -23.55 22.95 -10.21
C LEU A 138 -23.55 23.36 -8.73
N ARG A 139 -22.37 23.59 -8.14
CA ARG A 139 -22.22 24.12 -6.78
C ARG A 139 -22.86 25.49 -6.61
N ASN A 140 -22.54 26.38 -7.54
CA ASN A 140 -23.05 27.76 -7.52
C ASN A 140 -24.58 27.83 -7.54
N ILE A 141 -25.29 26.83 -8.08
CA ILE A 141 -26.77 26.82 -8.08
C ILE A 141 -27.34 26.93 -6.66
N TYR A 142 -26.81 26.19 -5.70
CA TYR A 142 -27.37 26.18 -4.34
C TYR A 142 -26.72 27.22 -3.42
N GLU A 143 -25.56 27.76 -3.78
CA GLU A 143 -24.93 28.90 -3.09
C GLU A 143 -25.60 30.23 -3.45
N LYS A 144 -26.21 30.33 -4.64
CA LYS A 144 -26.93 31.54 -5.07
C LYS A 144 -28.20 31.78 -4.22
N PRO A 145 -28.57 33.06 -4.01
CA PRO A 145 -29.87 33.44 -3.47
C PRO A 145 -31.01 32.82 -4.28
N LEU A 146 -32.14 32.51 -3.64
CA LEU A 146 -33.28 31.81 -4.25
C LEU A 146 -33.69 32.42 -5.61
N ALA A 147 -33.75 33.75 -5.70
CA ALA A 147 -34.12 34.49 -6.91
C ALA A 147 -33.16 34.31 -8.10
N LEU A 148 -31.93 33.85 -7.86
CA LEU A 148 -30.89 33.68 -8.89
C LEU A 148 -30.60 32.20 -9.23
N ARG A 149 -31.31 31.25 -8.60
CA ARG A 149 -31.04 29.82 -8.78
C ARG A 149 -31.46 29.31 -10.16
N GLU A 150 -32.57 29.81 -10.71
CA GLU A 150 -32.98 29.43 -12.07
C GLU A 150 -31.96 29.90 -13.11
N ASN A 151 -31.42 31.12 -12.98
CA ASN A 151 -30.33 31.60 -13.85
C ASN A 151 -29.11 30.68 -13.74
N GLY A 152 -28.70 30.31 -12.52
CA GLY A 152 -27.60 29.36 -12.32
C GLY A 152 -27.85 27.98 -12.95
N LYS A 153 -29.09 27.50 -12.92
CA LYS A 153 -29.49 26.26 -13.61
C LYS A 153 -29.36 26.38 -15.12
N GLN A 154 -29.81 27.50 -15.72
CA GLN A 154 -29.66 27.74 -17.16
C GLN A 154 -28.18 27.85 -17.56
N ASP A 155 -27.35 28.54 -16.77
CA ASP A 155 -25.90 28.63 -16.97
C ASP A 155 -25.24 27.23 -16.97
N PHE A 156 -25.64 26.38 -16.01
CA PHE A 156 -25.17 25.00 -15.91
C PHE A 156 -25.58 24.16 -17.12
N ILE A 157 -26.85 24.20 -17.53
CA ILE A 157 -27.37 23.44 -18.69
C ILE A 157 -26.62 23.86 -19.95
N HIS A 158 -26.56 25.17 -20.21
CA HIS A 158 -25.87 25.72 -21.38
C HIS A 158 -24.40 25.29 -21.43
N THR A 159 -23.70 25.31 -20.30
CA THR A 159 -22.29 24.90 -20.26
C THR A 159 -22.13 23.39 -20.47
N MET A 160 -23.02 22.57 -19.90
CA MET A 160 -23.03 21.12 -20.08
C MET A 160 -23.18 20.73 -21.55
N GLU A 161 -24.16 21.31 -22.25
CA GLU A 161 -24.45 21.04 -23.67
C GLU A 161 -23.27 21.39 -24.58
N ASN A 162 -22.56 22.49 -24.28
CA ASN A 162 -21.48 22.98 -25.11
C ASN A 162 -20.09 22.40 -24.77
N THR A 163 -19.89 21.84 -23.58
CA THR A 163 -18.53 21.54 -23.08
C THR A 163 -18.30 20.07 -22.74
N CYS A 164 -19.27 19.37 -22.15
CA CYS A 164 -18.95 18.16 -21.37
C CYS A 164 -20.09 17.18 -21.16
N MET A 165 -21.05 17.12 -22.08
CA MET A 165 -22.26 16.29 -21.95
C MET A 165 -21.98 14.80 -21.68
N ILE A 166 -20.82 14.28 -22.14
CA ILE A 166 -20.43 12.87 -22.02
C ILE A 166 -19.07 12.66 -21.33
N CYS A 167 -18.54 13.67 -20.63
CA CYS A 167 -17.19 13.60 -20.06
C CYS A 167 -17.00 12.46 -19.06
N ALA A 168 -18.00 12.15 -18.23
CA ALA A 168 -17.88 11.03 -17.31
C ALA A 168 -17.84 9.72 -18.09
N THR A 169 -18.63 9.60 -19.16
CA THR A 169 -18.59 8.47 -20.08
C THR A 169 -17.22 8.36 -20.79
N GLU A 170 -16.62 9.46 -21.24
CA GLU A 170 -15.26 9.47 -21.81
C GLU A 170 -14.22 8.99 -20.77
N LEU A 171 -14.30 9.47 -19.53
CA LEU A 171 -13.44 9.04 -18.44
C LEU A 171 -13.59 7.54 -18.13
N TYR A 172 -14.83 7.05 -18.07
CA TYR A 172 -15.13 5.62 -17.93
C TYR A 172 -14.46 4.80 -19.03
N ASN A 173 -14.59 5.23 -20.30
CA ASN A 173 -13.99 4.50 -21.42
C ASN A 173 -12.45 4.50 -21.36
N GLY A 174 -11.84 5.59 -20.89
CA GLY A 174 -10.40 5.69 -20.66
C GLY A 174 -9.92 4.75 -19.55
N ILE A 175 -10.67 4.66 -18.44
CA ILE A 175 -10.39 3.72 -17.33
C ILE A 175 -10.53 2.26 -17.76
N MET A 176 -11.54 1.98 -18.59
CA MET A 176 -11.81 0.61 -19.03
C MET A 176 -10.97 0.19 -20.25
N GLY A 177 -10.26 1.11 -20.90
CA GLY A 177 -9.46 0.85 -22.09
C GLY A 177 -10.29 0.48 -23.33
N VAL A 178 -11.54 0.97 -23.45
CA VAL A 178 -12.49 0.54 -24.49
C VAL A 178 -12.39 1.37 -25.78
N ASN A 179 -11.83 2.59 -25.70
CA ASN A 179 -11.80 3.52 -26.84
C ASN A 179 -10.41 3.58 -27.50
N LYS A 180 -10.36 3.33 -28.82
CA LYS A 180 -9.16 3.49 -29.67
C LYS A 180 -8.62 4.93 -29.80
N GLY A 181 -9.37 5.92 -29.31
CA GLY A 181 -8.91 7.33 -29.23
C GLY A 181 -7.97 7.61 -28.05
N PHE A 182 -7.93 6.70 -27.08
CA PHE A 182 -6.89 6.67 -26.05
C PHE A 182 -5.87 5.61 -26.48
N SER A 183 -4.60 5.97 -26.57
CA SER A 183 -3.55 5.03 -27.01
C SER A 183 -3.38 3.87 -26.03
N ASP A 184 -3.76 4.05 -24.75
CA ASP A 184 -3.54 3.09 -23.67
C ASP A 184 -4.64 3.17 -22.59
N ASP A 185 -4.86 2.05 -21.89
CA ASP A 185 -5.60 2.02 -20.63
C ASP A 185 -4.91 2.93 -19.60
N ILE A 186 -5.63 3.95 -19.10
CA ILE A 186 -5.04 4.99 -18.24
C ILE A 186 -4.45 4.42 -16.94
N LEU A 187 -5.04 3.36 -16.39
CA LEU A 187 -4.54 2.72 -15.17
C LEU A 187 -3.28 1.92 -15.47
N GLN A 188 -3.21 1.27 -16.63
CA GLN A 188 -2.00 0.55 -17.06
C GLN A 188 -0.84 1.51 -17.35
N ALA A 189 -1.10 2.60 -18.07
CA ALA A 189 -0.09 3.63 -18.34
C ALA A 189 0.45 4.26 -17.03
N ALA A 190 -0.43 4.53 -16.06
CA ALA A 190 -0.02 5.01 -14.74
C ALA A 190 0.79 3.96 -13.95
N MET A 191 0.41 2.69 -14.03
CA MET A 191 1.13 1.59 -13.35
C MET A 191 2.56 1.40 -13.90
N GLU A 192 2.72 1.46 -15.22
CA GLU A 192 4.04 1.42 -15.88
C GLU A 192 4.92 2.60 -15.45
N THR A 193 4.39 3.82 -15.49
CA THR A 193 5.15 5.04 -15.23
C THR A 193 5.52 5.20 -13.75
N SER A 194 4.63 4.81 -12.83
CA SER A 194 4.90 4.74 -11.39
C SER A 194 5.82 3.56 -10.99
N LYS A 195 6.18 2.69 -11.95
CA LYS A 195 6.98 1.48 -11.71
C LYS A 195 6.35 0.60 -10.62
N ASN A 196 5.04 0.38 -10.70
CA ASN A 196 4.27 -0.40 -9.73
C ASN A 196 4.36 0.14 -8.29
N ASP A 197 4.52 1.44 -8.09
CA ASP A 197 4.40 2.06 -6.76
C ASP A 197 2.92 2.04 -6.32
N ARG A 198 2.60 1.11 -5.41
CA ARG A 198 1.22 0.86 -5.00
C ARG A 198 0.58 2.08 -4.33
N PRO A 199 1.19 2.76 -3.33
CA PRO A 199 0.59 3.96 -2.75
C PRO A 199 0.32 5.07 -3.78
N THR A 200 1.24 5.26 -4.73
CA THR A 200 1.07 6.19 -5.85
C THR A 200 -0.12 5.80 -6.71
N MET A 201 -0.23 4.53 -7.08
CA MET A 201 -1.34 4.02 -7.89
C MET A 201 -2.69 4.08 -7.17
N GLN A 202 -2.73 3.81 -5.87
CA GLN A 202 -3.95 3.97 -5.08
C GLN A 202 -4.41 5.42 -5.03
N THR A 203 -3.48 6.35 -4.79
CA THR A 203 -3.77 7.78 -4.79
C THR A 203 -4.28 8.24 -6.17
N PHE A 204 -3.66 7.77 -7.25
CA PHE A 204 -4.11 8.05 -8.62
C PHE A 204 -5.52 7.50 -8.89
N MET A 205 -5.80 6.25 -8.51
CA MET A 205 -7.12 5.64 -8.65
C MET A 205 -8.19 6.39 -7.83
N LEU A 206 -7.88 6.88 -6.64
CA LEU A 206 -8.78 7.74 -5.86
C LEU A 206 -9.09 9.05 -6.56
N GLY A 207 -8.09 9.68 -7.19
CA GLY A 207 -8.28 10.88 -8.00
C GLY A 207 -9.22 10.67 -9.17
N LEU A 208 -9.01 9.59 -9.93
CA LEU A 208 -9.91 9.20 -11.02
C LEU A 208 -11.32 8.92 -10.52
N PHE A 209 -11.46 8.23 -9.39
CA PHE A 209 -12.76 7.91 -8.81
C PHE A 209 -13.49 9.18 -8.36
N LYS A 210 -12.80 10.10 -7.66
CA LYS A 210 -13.33 11.44 -7.32
C LYS A 210 -13.88 12.13 -8.57
N LEU A 211 -13.02 12.29 -9.59
CA LEU A 211 -13.38 13.06 -10.78
C LEU A 211 -14.60 12.43 -11.47
N LEU A 212 -14.65 11.10 -11.50
CA LEU A 212 -15.79 10.37 -12.03
C LEU A 212 -17.07 10.65 -11.22
N ILE A 213 -17.02 10.68 -9.89
CA ILE A 213 -18.22 10.99 -9.09
C ILE A 213 -18.74 12.40 -9.38
N GLN A 214 -17.84 13.38 -9.52
CA GLN A 214 -18.22 14.74 -9.94
C GLN A 214 -18.87 14.73 -11.33
N GLY A 215 -18.23 14.07 -12.31
CA GLY A 215 -18.77 13.93 -13.66
C GLY A 215 -20.14 13.25 -13.71
N ILE A 216 -20.33 12.16 -12.96
CA ILE A 216 -21.63 11.45 -12.86
C ILE A 216 -22.69 12.36 -12.26
N THR A 217 -22.34 13.13 -11.22
CA THR A 217 -23.25 14.07 -10.57
C THR A 217 -23.72 15.12 -11.56
N ASN A 218 -22.79 15.68 -12.34
CA ASN A 218 -23.08 16.65 -13.41
C ASN A 218 -23.97 16.06 -14.51
N GLU A 219 -23.62 14.88 -15.05
CA GLU A 219 -24.42 14.22 -16.09
C GLU A 219 -25.85 13.94 -15.61
N LEU A 220 -26.02 13.41 -14.39
CA LEU A 220 -27.35 13.11 -13.86
C LEU A 220 -28.15 14.37 -13.51
N ALA A 221 -27.50 15.43 -13.03
CA ALA A 221 -28.16 16.72 -12.81
C ALA A 221 -28.69 17.30 -14.12
N TYR A 222 -27.89 17.23 -15.19
CA TYR A 222 -28.31 17.63 -16.53
C TYR A 222 -29.51 16.81 -17.03
N GLN A 223 -29.42 15.46 -16.97
CA GLN A 223 -30.53 14.59 -17.38
C GLN A 223 -31.82 14.91 -16.64
N LYS A 224 -31.71 15.22 -15.35
CA LYS A 224 -32.84 15.61 -14.52
C LYS A 224 -33.43 16.96 -14.90
N PHE A 225 -32.60 17.98 -15.13
CA PHE A 225 -33.07 19.32 -15.46
C PHE A 225 -33.67 19.45 -16.85
N VAL A 226 -33.15 18.71 -17.83
CA VAL A 226 -33.57 18.82 -19.23
C VAL A 226 -34.62 17.76 -19.60
N HIS A 227 -34.46 16.53 -19.13
CA HIS A 227 -35.28 15.39 -19.55
C HIS A 227 -36.17 14.80 -18.42
N GLY A 228 -36.08 15.36 -17.22
CA GLY A 228 -36.90 14.98 -16.06
C GLY A 228 -36.43 13.71 -15.33
N GLU A 229 -37.21 13.32 -14.32
CA GLU A 229 -36.83 12.27 -13.36
C GLU A 229 -36.67 10.89 -14.01
N THR A 230 -37.50 10.54 -15.00
CA THR A 230 -37.44 9.23 -15.68
C THR A 230 -36.11 9.00 -16.37
N ALA A 231 -35.60 10.01 -17.12
CA ALA A 231 -34.30 9.93 -17.77
C ALA A 231 -33.16 9.81 -16.74
N CYS A 232 -33.21 10.62 -15.68
CA CYS A 232 -32.25 10.56 -14.58
C CYS A 232 -32.18 9.15 -13.94
N ILE A 233 -33.32 8.48 -13.73
CA ILE A 233 -33.36 7.13 -13.16
C ILE A 233 -32.67 6.11 -14.08
N ILE A 234 -32.87 6.21 -15.40
CA ILE A 234 -32.26 5.31 -16.39
C ILE A 234 -30.74 5.47 -16.36
N TYR A 235 -30.23 6.69 -16.49
CA TYR A 235 -28.79 6.96 -16.47
C TYR A 235 -28.16 6.55 -15.14
N ARG A 236 -28.84 6.77 -14.01
CA ARG A 236 -28.35 6.35 -12.70
C ARG A 236 -28.16 4.83 -12.61
N LYS A 237 -29.08 4.04 -13.17
CA LYS A 237 -28.94 2.57 -13.22
C LYS A 237 -27.73 2.15 -14.07
N GLN A 238 -27.50 2.82 -15.19
CA GLN A 238 -26.32 2.57 -16.03
C GLN A 238 -25.02 2.91 -15.28
N TRP A 239 -24.97 4.07 -14.62
CA TRP A 239 -23.81 4.50 -13.85
C TRP A 239 -23.51 3.60 -12.66
N LYS A 240 -24.52 3.02 -12.02
CA LYS A 240 -24.34 2.01 -10.98
C LYS A 240 -23.51 0.82 -11.51
N VAL A 241 -23.86 0.28 -12.67
CA VAL A 241 -23.12 -0.84 -13.29
C VAL A 241 -21.70 -0.42 -13.67
N ARG A 242 -21.53 0.76 -14.26
CA ARG A 242 -20.21 1.28 -14.66
C ARG A 242 -19.28 1.46 -13.45
N LEU A 243 -19.78 1.96 -12.33
CA LEU A 243 -19.00 2.11 -11.09
C LEU A 243 -18.54 0.76 -10.52
N PHE A 244 -19.36 -0.29 -10.61
CA PHE A 244 -18.93 -1.64 -10.26
C PHE A 244 -17.81 -2.15 -11.17
N ASN A 245 -17.90 -1.89 -12.48
CA ASN A 245 -16.85 -2.26 -13.42
C ASN A 245 -15.52 -1.55 -13.11
N ILE A 246 -15.57 -0.25 -12.82
CA ILE A 246 -14.39 0.56 -12.48
C ILE A 246 -13.74 0.08 -11.18
N THR A 247 -14.52 -0.10 -10.11
CA THR A 247 -13.98 -0.58 -8.82
C THR A 247 -13.36 -1.97 -8.96
N THR A 248 -13.99 -2.85 -9.76
CA THR A 248 -13.44 -4.16 -10.11
C THR A 248 -12.12 -4.05 -10.89
N LYS A 249 -12.03 -3.12 -11.85
CA LYS A 249 -10.81 -2.87 -12.62
C LYS A 249 -9.69 -2.33 -11.74
N MET A 250 -9.98 -1.38 -10.85
CA MET A 250 -9.04 -0.84 -9.86
C MET A 250 -8.52 -1.93 -8.92
N GLN A 251 -9.41 -2.85 -8.47
CA GLN A 251 -9.01 -4.01 -7.67
C GLN A 251 -8.02 -4.91 -8.44
N LYS A 252 -8.30 -5.20 -9.72
CA LYS A 252 -7.41 -6.00 -10.56
C LYS A 252 -6.03 -5.36 -10.72
N ILE A 253 -5.96 -4.05 -10.93
CA ILE A 253 -4.69 -3.31 -11.00
C ILE A 253 -3.93 -3.38 -9.68
N ASN A 254 -4.62 -3.20 -8.53
CA ASN A 254 -3.99 -3.35 -7.21
C ASN A 254 -3.39 -4.75 -7.00
N GLU A 255 -4.10 -5.81 -7.39
CA GLU A 255 -3.57 -7.18 -7.30
C GLU A 255 -2.46 -7.46 -8.31
N GLU A 256 -2.51 -6.87 -9.51
CA GLU A 256 -1.44 -6.96 -10.51
C GLU A 256 -0.14 -6.30 -10.02
N ILE A 257 -0.23 -5.15 -9.35
CA ILE A 257 0.93 -4.50 -8.71
C ILE A 257 1.52 -5.42 -7.64
N LYS A 258 0.65 -6.03 -6.81
CA LYS A 258 1.09 -6.96 -5.76
C LYS A 258 1.77 -8.20 -6.34
N SER A 259 1.29 -8.74 -7.45
CA SER A 259 1.88 -9.95 -8.05
C SER A 259 3.25 -9.69 -8.70
N LYS A 260 3.50 -8.46 -9.20
CA LYS A 260 4.77 -8.06 -9.81
C LYS A 260 5.83 -7.59 -8.81
N TYR A 261 5.54 -7.61 -7.51
CA TYR A 261 6.39 -7.00 -6.50
C TYR A 261 7.82 -7.54 -6.49
N HIS A 262 8.00 -8.86 -6.66
CA HIS A 262 9.31 -9.50 -6.59
C HIS A 262 10.24 -8.95 -7.68
N GLU A 263 9.84 -9.03 -8.95
CA GLU A 263 10.61 -8.50 -10.08
C GLU A 263 10.86 -6.99 -9.96
N GLN A 264 9.86 -6.23 -9.53
CA GLN A 264 10.01 -4.79 -9.37
C GLN A 264 10.97 -4.43 -8.23
N ALA A 265 10.89 -5.13 -7.09
CA ALA A 265 11.72 -4.86 -5.92
C ALA A 265 13.19 -5.09 -6.22
N GLU A 266 13.55 -6.13 -6.97
CA GLU A 266 14.93 -6.37 -7.39
C GLU A 266 15.48 -5.20 -8.23
N LYS A 267 14.69 -4.70 -9.19
CA LYS A 267 15.05 -3.54 -10.02
C LYS A 267 15.22 -2.29 -9.16
N ASP A 268 14.31 -2.08 -8.23
CA ASP A 268 14.34 -0.91 -7.36
C ASP A 268 15.54 -0.94 -6.40
N ILE A 269 15.81 -2.08 -5.75
CA ILE A 269 17.00 -2.27 -4.91
C ILE A 269 18.27 -2.04 -5.72
N ALA A 270 18.32 -2.54 -6.96
CA ALA A 270 19.48 -2.37 -7.82
C ALA A 270 19.72 -0.90 -8.20
N LEU A 271 18.66 -0.19 -8.60
CA LEU A 271 18.72 1.24 -8.91
C LEU A 271 19.04 2.09 -7.68
N PHE A 272 18.48 1.74 -6.52
CA PHE A 272 18.78 2.40 -5.25
C PHE A 272 20.26 2.24 -4.89
N SER A 273 20.79 1.03 -5.03
CA SER A 273 22.20 0.73 -4.77
C SER A 273 23.15 1.48 -5.71
N LEU A 274 22.77 1.64 -6.98
CA LEU A 274 23.51 2.45 -7.95
C LEU A 274 23.52 3.94 -7.57
N LYS A 275 22.38 4.47 -7.13
CA LYS A 275 22.23 5.88 -6.73
C LYS A 275 23.02 6.20 -5.46
N TYR A 276 23.13 5.25 -4.53
CA TYR A 276 23.77 5.43 -3.23
C TYR A 276 24.92 4.44 -3.02
N PRO A 277 26.05 4.59 -3.73
CA PRO A 277 27.19 3.67 -3.62
C PRO A 277 27.92 3.80 -2.27
N ARG A 278 28.63 2.75 -1.82
CA ARG A 278 29.28 2.72 -0.49
C ARG A 278 30.25 3.88 -0.26
N LYS A 279 30.99 4.26 -1.29
CA LYS A 279 31.93 5.38 -1.23
C LYS A 279 31.30 6.71 -0.76
N ASN A 280 29.99 6.87 -0.95
CA ASN A 280 29.26 8.11 -0.61
C ASN A 280 28.32 7.92 0.58
N VAL A 281 27.79 6.71 0.80
CA VAL A 281 26.77 6.43 1.83
C VAL A 281 27.19 5.24 2.68
N PRO A 282 27.45 5.43 3.99
CA PRO A 282 27.78 4.34 4.93
C PRO A 282 26.70 3.25 4.96
N ASN A 283 27.05 2.05 5.42
CA ASN A 283 26.11 0.93 5.44
C ASN A 283 24.87 1.20 6.29
N GLN A 284 25.03 1.82 7.46
CA GLN A 284 23.91 2.21 8.34
C GLN A 284 22.87 3.08 7.62
N LEU A 285 23.32 4.21 7.05
CA LEU A 285 22.41 5.15 6.40
C LEU A 285 21.83 4.55 5.11
N PHE A 286 22.61 3.73 4.40
CA PHE A 286 22.12 3.00 3.24
C PHE A 286 21.01 2.03 3.62
N SER A 287 21.21 1.25 4.70
CA SER A 287 20.24 0.25 5.14
C SER A 287 18.97 0.91 5.63
N GLU A 288 19.08 1.96 6.44
CA GLU A 288 17.91 2.71 6.91
C GLU A 288 17.10 3.28 5.74
N ASN A 289 17.75 3.96 4.80
CA ASN A 289 17.05 4.59 3.68
C ASN A 289 16.42 3.58 2.71
N LEU A 290 17.12 2.46 2.43
CA LEU A 290 16.57 1.40 1.57
C LEU A 290 15.39 0.71 2.27
N TYR A 291 15.48 0.44 3.56
CA TYR A 291 14.38 -0.12 4.33
C TYR A 291 13.14 0.80 4.28
N GLN A 292 13.32 2.09 4.54
CA GLN A 292 12.23 3.08 4.47
C GLN A 292 11.61 3.17 3.07
N PHE A 293 12.44 3.09 2.02
CA PHE A 293 11.95 3.03 0.64
C PHE A 293 11.07 1.79 0.40
N LEU A 294 11.53 0.61 0.82
CA LEU A 294 10.82 -0.66 0.60
C LEU A 294 9.50 -0.72 1.37
N VAL A 295 9.49 -0.39 2.67
CA VAL A 295 8.25 -0.41 3.48
C VAL A 295 7.22 0.59 2.98
N ARG A 296 7.65 1.74 2.44
CA ARG A 296 6.74 2.71 1.85
C ARG A 296 6.12 2.20 0.56
N LYS A 297 6.93 1.68 -0.37
CA LYS A 297 6.47 1.29 -1.70
C LYS A 297 5.71 -0.04 -1.69
N TYR A 298 6.11 -0.95 -0.81
CA TYR A 298 5.57 -2.30 -0.65
C TYR A 298 4.93 -2.46 0.73
N ASP A 299 3.93 -1.63 1.00
CA ASP A 299 3.30 -1.44 2.31
C ASP A 299 2.55 -2.67 2.86
N TRP A 300 2.36 -3.72 2.04
CA TRP A 300 1.78 -5.01 2.44
C TRP A 300 2.83 -6.08 2.78
N ARG A 301 4.11 -5.70 2.79
CA ARG A 301 5.24 -6.60 3.03
C ARG A 301 6.05 -6.10 4.21
N ASP A 302 6.45 -7.03 5.06
CA ASP A 302 7.50 -6.77 6.05
C ASP A 302 8.84 -7.18 5.45
N TRP A 303 9.88 -6.40 5.77
CA TRP A 303 11.18 -6.52 5.13
C TRP A 303 12.27 -6.84 6.16
N LEU A 304 13.25 -7.63 5.73
CA LEU A 304 14.57 -7.73 6.34
C LEU A 304 15.57 -7.13 5.37
N LEU A 305 16.44 -6.29 5.89
CA LEU A 305 17.59 -5.79 5.17
C LEU A 305 18.86 -6.04 5.98
N VAL A 306 19.84 -6.67 5.33
CA VAL A 306 21.15 -6.96 5.90
C VAL A 306 22.21 -6.42 4.96
N VAL A 307 22.99 -5.44 5.44
CA VAL A 307 23.98 -4.73 4.64
C VAL A 307 25.32 -4.77 5.34
N TYR A 308 26.36 -5.21 4.63
CA TYR A 308 27.70 -5.32 5.20
C TYR A 308 28.82 -5.05 4.21
N ARG A 309 30.05 -4.92 4.72
CA ARG A 309 31.24 -4.80 3.90
C ARG A 309 31.41 -6.08 3.06
N PRO A 310 31.81 -5.98 1.78
CA PRO A 310 32.00 -7.16 0.95
C PRO A 310 32.99 -8.12 1.58
N ILE A 311 32.54 -9.35 1.76
CA ILE A 311 33.38 -10.49 2.15
C ILE A 311 33.10 -11.63 1.19
N SER A 312 34.05 -12.56 1.08
CA SER A 312 33.95 -13.65 0.10
C SER A 312 34.10 -15.00 0.76
N GLY A 313 33.36 -15.99 0.25
CA GLY A 313 33.48 -17.38 0.65
C GLY A 313 32.55 -17.76 1.80
N VAL A 314 32.03 -18.99 1.70
CA VAL A 314 31.09 -19.60 2.66
C VAL A 314 31.64 -19.71 4.09
N LYS A 315 32.96 -19.56 4.26
CA LYS A 315 33.62 -19.53 5.56
C LYS A 315 33.40 -18.22 6.32
N ASN A 316 32.99 -17.15 5.64
CA ASN A 316 32.83 -15.81 6.19
C ASN A 316 31.36 -15.34 6.23
N HIS A 317 30.51 -15.87 5.35
CA HIS A 317 29.07 -15.63 5.37
C HIS A 317 28.29 -16.77 4.72
N ILE A 318 27.15 -17.13 5.30
CA ILE A 318 26.13 -17.95 4.64
C ILE A 318 24.78 -17.36 4.95
N ASN A 319 23.95 -17.27 3.92
CA ASN A 319 22.56 -16.89 4.07
C ASN A 319 21.67 -17.77 3.19
N HIS A 320 20.47 -17.97 3.69
CA HIS A 320 19.34 -18.51 2.97
C HIS A 320 18.22 -17.49 3.01
N ILE A 321 17.58 -17.31 1.86
CA ILE A 321 16.48 -16.36 1.65
C ILE A 321 15.45 -17.05 0.79
N CYS A 322 14.20 -16.86 1.16
CA CYS A 322 13.02 -17.25 0.41
C CYS A 322 12.45 -15.99 -0.26
N GLU A 323 12.28 -16.02 -1.58
CA GLU A 323 11.67 -14.92 -2.35
C GLU A 323 12.21 -13.53 -1.98
N GLY A 324 13.52 -13.35 -2.16
CA GLY A 324 14.20 -12.10 -1.83
C GLY A 324 15.42 -11.84 -2.71
N TYR A 325 16.09 -10.73 -2.43
CA TYR A 325 17.21 -10.23 -3.23
C TYR A 325 18.53 -10.43 -2.49
N ARG A 326 19.53 -10.99 -3.17
CA ARG A 326 20.90 -11.00 -2.66
C ARG A 326 21.89 -10.61 -3.74
N ARG A 327 22.82 -9.71 -3.39
CA ARG A 327 23.93 -9.36 -4.27
C ARG A 327 25.17 -9.03 -3.48
N TYR A 328 26.25 -9.72 -3.82
CA TYR A 328 27.57 -9.53 -3.21
C TYR A 328 28.41 -8.53 -4.03
N GLY A 329 29.19 -7.71 -3.35
CA GLY A 329 30.07 -6.70 -3.94
C GLY A 329 29.36 -5.55 -4.66
N MET A 330 28.05 -5.43 -4.54
CA MET A 330 27.24 -4.44 -5.24
C MET A 330 27.62 -3.02 -4.80
N TYR A 331 28.25 -2.25 -5.70
CA TYR A 331 28.72 -0.88 -5.42
C TYR A 331 29.51 -0.75 -4.11
N GLY A 332 30.31 -1.79 -3.81
CA GLY A 332 31.18 -1.85 -2.65
C GLY A 332 30.55 -2.38 -1.37
N ARG A 333 29.36 -3.00 -1.41
CA ARG A 333 28.71 -3.62 -0.24
C ARG A 333 28.00 -4.93 -0.60
N ASP A 334 27.81 -5.79 0.39
CA ASP A 334 26.94 -6.96 0.28
C ASP A 334 25.55 -6.56 0.76
N VAL A 335 24.53 -6.86 -0.04
CA VAL A 335 23.12 -6.53 0.25
C VAL A 335 22.29 -7.80 0.21
N LEU A 336 21.59 -8.05 1.30
CA LEU A 336 20.63 -9.13 1.43
C LEU A 336 19.29 -8.53 1.86
N VAL A 337 18.24 -8.88 1.12
CA VAL A 337 16.88 -8.42 1.35
C VAL A 337 15.97 -9.64 1.34
N ALA A 338 15.18 -9.81 2.39
CA ALA A 338 14.10 -10.78 2.44
C ALA A 338 12.79 -10.06 2.71
N SER A 339 11.67 -10.69 2.36
CA SER A 339 10.35 -10.12 2.62
C SER A 339 9.35 -11.20 3.02
N VAL A 340 8.34 -10.82 3.81
CA VAL A 340 7.19 -11.66 4.16
C VAL A 340 5.90 -10.90 3.96
N ASP A 341 4.83 -11.63 3.63
CA ASP A 341 3.50 -11.04 3.58
C ASP A 341 3.04 -10.69 5.00
N GLN A 342 2.51 -9.48 5.20
CA GLN A 342 2.00 -9.06 6.51
C GLN A 342 0.82 -9.92 7.01
N ALA A 343 0.10 -10.59 6.11
CA ALA A 343 -0.97 -11.51 6.47
C ALA A 343 -0.45 -12.82 7.10
N LYS A 344 0.85 -13.11 6.99
CA LYS A 344 1.49 -14.25 7.65
C LYS A 344 1.78 -13.89 9.10
N ASP A 345 1.55 -14.82 10.02
CA ASP A 345 1.90 -14.65 11.42
C ASP A 345 3.39 -14.36 11.60
N ALA A 346 3.72 -13.50 12.55
CA ALA A 346 5.10 -13.23 12.94
C ALA A 346 5.75 -14.48 13.55
N ILE A 347 7.07 -14.61 13.40
CA ILE A 347 7.81 -15.69 14.05
C ILE A 347 7.63 -15.64 15.58
N ASN A 348 7.59 -16.81 16.19
CA ASN A 348 7.70 -16.90 17.64
C ASN A 348 9.13 -16.55 18.04
N THR A 349 9.33 -15.35 18.57
CA THR A 349 10.65 -14.82 18.94
C THR A 349 11.33 -15.67 20.01
N THR A 350 10.58 -16.22 20.98
CA THR A 350 11.09 -17.15 21.98
C THR A 350 11.65 -18.42 21.33
N THR A 351 10.91 -19.02 20.41
CA THR A 351 11.38 -20.21 19.67
C THR A 351 12.61 -19.88 18.83
N ALA A 352 12.63 -18.73 18.15
CA ALA A 352 13.78 -18.28 17.37
C ALA A 352 15.03 -18.04 18.26
N ASP A 353 14.85 -17.45 19.44
CA ASP A 353 15.92 -17.27 20.43
C ASP A 353 16.43 -18.61 20.97
N GLU A 354 15.55 -19.57 21.25
CA GLU A 354 15.92 -20.92 21.64
C GLU A 354 16.75 -21.61 20.55
N ILE A 355 16.35 -21.48 19.28
CA ILE A 355 17.13 -22.00 18.15
C ILE A 355 18.52 -21.38 18.14
N ILE A 356 18.61 -20.04 18.20
CA ILE A 356 19.89 -19.33 18.18
C ILE A 356 20.77 -19.74 19.37
N SER A 357 20.18 -19.96 20.55
CA SER A 357 20.91 -20.36 21.75
C SER A 357 21.53 -21.76 21.66
N ARG A 358 20.98 -22.65 20.81
CA ARG A 358 21.46 -24.02 20.59
C ARG A 358 22.51 -24.14 19.49
N ILE A 359 22.77 -23.06 18.75
CA ILE A 359 23.78 -23.04 17.68
C ILE A 359 25.17 -23.23 18.29
N THR A 360 25.92 -24.20 17.77
CA THR A 360 27.29 -24.46 18.25
C THR A 360 28.28 -23.65 17.42
N THR A 361 29.09 -22.83 18.09
CA THR A 361 30.14 -22.00 17.47
C THR A 361 31.53 -22.65 17.51
N THR A 362 31.67 -23.70 18.32
CA THR A 362 32.92 -24.44 18.48
C THR A 362 32.74 -25.93 18.20
N TYR A 363 33.86 -26.62 18.02
CA TYR A 363 33.95 -28.07 18.02
C TYR A 363 35.18 -28.50 18.80
N MET A 364 35.15 -29.72 19.33
CA MET A 364 36.28 -30.29 20.07
C MET A 364 36.96 -31.33 19.19
N THR A 365 38.27 -31.21 19.02
CA THR A 365 39.10 -32.28 18.48
C THR A 365 39.92 -32.85 19.61
N CYS A 366 39.90 -34.17 19.77
CA CYS A 366 40.76 -34.85 20.72
C CYS A 366 41.79 -35.62 19.94
N VAL A 367 43.07 -35.34 20.20
CA VAL A 367 44.18 -36.12 19.67
C VAL A 367 44.52 -37.16 20.72
N GLN A 368 44.53 -38.41 20.29
CA GLN A 368 44.96 -39.49 21.14
C GLN A 368 46.48 -39.62 20.99
N VAL A 369 47.24 -39.20 22.01
CA VAL A 369 48.68 -39.43 22.05
C VAL A 369 48.90 -40.88 22.47
N CYS A 370 49.01 -41.80 21.51
CA CYS A 370 49.39 -43.17 21.79
C CYS A 370 50.90 -43.16 22.16
N THR A 371 51.25 -43.01 23.44
CA THR A 371 52.63 -43.12 23.92
C THR A 371 53.08 -44.58 23.82
N SER A 372 53.68 -44.96 22.69
CA SER A 372 54.45 -46.21 22.65
C SER A 372 55.74 -45.99 23.43
N ALA A 373 55.78 -46.50 24.66
CA ALA A 373 57.03 -46.71 25.37
C ALA A 373 57.79 -47.87 24.70
N SER A 374 58.42 -47.60 23.55
CA SER A 374 59.67 -48.24 23.10
C SER A 374 59.94 -47.98 21.61
N ASN A 375 61.10 -47.37 21.34
CA ASN A 375 61.89 -47.36 20.11
C ASN A 375 61.37 -46.50 18.95
N GLY A 376 62.05 -45.37 18.78
CA GLY A 376 61.70 -44.31 17.85
C GLY A 376 61.63 -44.75 16.39
N TYR A 377 60.43 -44.67 15.83
CA TYR A 377 60.14 -44.23 14.47
C TYR A 377 58.69 -43.74 14.49
N GLY A 378 58.49 -42.43 14.29
CA GLY A 378 57.17 -41.79 14.37
C GLY A 378 56.29 -42.16 13.18
N ALA A 379 55.27 -42.97 13.41
CA ALA A 379 54.16 -43.17 12.49
C ALA A 379 52.86 -42.80 13.21
N TYR A 380 52.04 -41.95 12.59
CA TYR A 380 50.69 -41.64 13.04
C TYR A 380 49.82 -42.89 12.90
N VAL A 381 49.46 -43.53 14.01
CA VAL A 381 48.59 -44.72 14.02
C VAL A 381 47.18 -44.30 14.49
N HIS A 382 46.15 -44.62 13.70
CA HIS A 382 44.76 -44.57 14.13
C HIS A 382 44.49 -45.74 15.11
N CYS A 383 44.28 -45.43 16.40
CA CYS A 383 44.05 -46.42 17.45
C CYS A 383 42.55 -46.90 17.45
N ILE A 384 42.30 -48.21 17.49
CA ILE A 384 40.95 -48.84 17.56
C ILE A 384 40.57 -49.12 19.04
N SER A 385 39.46 -48.53 19.48
CA SER A 385 38.63 -48.76 20.69
C SER A 385 39.30 -49.13 22.03
N GLY A 386 39.22 -48.21 23.01
CA GLY A 386 39.34 -48.54 24.45
C GLY A 386 40.12 -47.56 25.34
N ASN A 387 40.77 -46.52 24.77
CA ASN A 387 41.75 -45.71 25.50
C ASN A 387 41.36 -44.23 25.67
N TYR A 388 41.75 -43.66 26.82
CA TYR A 388 41.54 -42.28 27.23
C TYR A 388 42.20 -41.28 26.25
N CYS A 389 41.43 -40.31 25.76
CA CYS A 389 41.94 -39.18 24.99
C CYS A 389 42.78 -38.28 25.91
N SER A 390 44.05 -38.04 25.59
CA SER A 390 44.97 -37.30 26.46
C SER A 390 44.93 -35.78 26.25
N GLU A 391 44.60 -35.30 25.04
CA GLU A 391 44.57 -33.86 24.75
C GLU A 391 43.38 -33.51 23.85
N CYS A 392 42.44 -32.73 24.39
CA CYS A 392 41.34 -32.17 23.63
C CYS A 392 41.54 -30.67 23.47
N SER A 393 41.37 -30.17 22.25
CA SER A 393 41.46 -28.75 21.91
C SER A 393 40.13 -28.27 21.33
N THR A 394 39.62 -27.18 21.87
CA THR A 394 38.41 -26.52 21.33
C THR A 394 38.80 -25.59 20.18
N HIS A 395 38.15 -25.78 19.05
CA HIS A 395 38.37 -25.02 17.83
C HIS A 395 37.10 -24.23 17.50
N ASN A 396 37.26 -23.01 17.00
CA ASN A 396 36.14 -22.24 16.47
C ASN A 396 35.72 -22.80 15.11
N ARG A 397 34.42 -22.97 14.89
CA ARG A 397 33.88 -23.30 13.56
C ARG A 397 34.06 -22.11 12.63
N ASP A 398 34.20 -22.31 11.33
CA ASP A 398 33.95 -21.21 10.39
C ASP A 398 32.44 -20.98 10.24
N VAL A 399 32.03 -19.96 9.49
CA VAL A 399 30.61 -19.65 9.30
C VAL A 399 29.83 -20.83 8.74
N GLN A 400 30.43 -21.62 7.85
CA GLN A 400 29.79 -22.81 7.30
C GLN A 400 29.52 -23.86 8.38
N GLY A 401 30.52 -24.12 9.23
CA GLY A 401 30.37 -25.03 10.36
C GLY A 401 29.29 -24.58 11.33
N VAL A 402 29.18 -23.28 11.61
CA VAL A 402 28.10 -22.72 12.45
C VAL A 402 26.74 -22.89 11.78
N TYR A 403 26.63 -22.51 10.51
CA TYR A 403 25.37 -22.54 9.75
C TYR A 403 24.75 -23.94 9.64
N ILE A 404 25.57 -24.99 9.51
CA ILE A 404 25.08 -26.38 9.43
C ILE A 404 24.41 -26.83 10.75
N THR A 405 24.74 -26.19 11.87
CA THR A 405 24.15 -26.52 13.18
C THR A 405 22.76 -25.91 13.38
N ILE A 406 22.35 -25.02 12.47
CA ILE A 406 21.00 -24.46 12.47
C ILE A 406 20.01 -25.54 11.98
N PRO A 407 18.89 -25.77 12.69
CA PRO A 407 17.91 -26.78 12.30
C PRO A 407 17.44 -26.65 10.84
N GLY A 408 17.25 -27.77 10.16
CA GLY A 408 16.92 -27.83 8.74
C GLY A 408 15.61 -27.11 8.39
N GLU A 409 14.63 -27.22 9.28
CA GLU A 409 13.30 -26.60 9.20
C GLU A 409 13.35 -25.07 9.15
N THR A 410 14.43 -24.44 9.63
CA THR A 410 14.59 -22.98 9.50
C THR A 410 14.84 -22.52 8.06
N ARG A 411 15.07 -23.46 7.14
CA ARG A 411 15.42 -23.24 5.74
C ARG A 411 14.31 -23.72 4.78
N ASP A 412 13.13 -24.02 5.30
CA ASP A 412 12.02 -24.58 4.51
C ASP A 412 11.06 -23.53 3.92
N CYS A 413 11.34 -22.24 4.16
CA CYS A 413 10.54 -21.09 3.75
C CYS A 413 9.12 -21.00 4.31
N ARG A 414 8.70 -21.94 5.18
CA ARG A 414 7.36 -21.93 5.78
C ARG A 414 7.30 -20.97 6.95
N VAL A 415 8.25 -21.11 7.88
CA VAL A 415 8.32 -20.26 9.08
C VAL A 415 9.24 -19.08 8.83
N TYR A 416 10.45 -19.32 8.35
CA TYR A 416 11.47 -18.28 8.18
C TYR A 416 11.67 -17.95 6.71
N ALA A 417 11.60 -16.67 6.36
CA ALA A 417 11.95 -16.16 5.04
C ALA A 417 13.45 -15.86 4.89
N SER A 418 14.18 -15.72 5.99
CA SER A 418 15.63 -15.70 5.94
C SER A 418 16.28 -16.24 7.20
N VAL A 419 17.38 -16.95 6.99
CA VAL A 419 18.32 -17.36 8.04
C VAL A 419 19.74 -17.11 7.56
N GLY A 420 20.60 -16.61 8.43
CA GLY A 420 21.99 -16.39 8.05
C GLY A 420 22.94 -16.33 9.22
N VAL A 421 24.21 -16.57 8.89
CA VAL A 421 25.36 -16.44 9.77
C VAL A 421 26.38 -15.62 9.01
N ILE A 422 26.83 -14.52 9.61
CA ILE A 422 27.76 -13.57 9.03
C ILE A 422 28.85 -13.30 10.05
N ASP A 423 30.10 -13.29 9.62
CA ASP A 423 31.20 -12.95 10.51
C ASP A 423 31.08 -11.51 11.02
N SER A 424 31.23 -11.26 12.32
CA SER A 424 30.72 -10.02 12.92
C SER A 424 31.70 -8.84 12.91
N TRP A 425 32.94 -9.03 12.47
CA TRP A 425 33.93 -7.94 12.31
C TRP A 425 33.67 -7.09 11.05
N VAL A 426 32.69 -7.47 10.24
CA VAL A 426 32.24 -6.65 9.12
C VAL A 426 31.30 -5.55 9.60
N ASP A 427 31.35 -4.40 8.92
CA ASP A 427 30.47 -3.24 9.14
C ASP A 427 29.01 -3.61 8.78
N LEU A 428 28.37 -4.38 9.66
CA LEU A 428 27.11 -5.10 9.49
C LEU A 428 25.95 -4.35 10.11
N TRP A 429 24.88 -4.19 9.33
CA TRP A 429 23.67 -3.50 9.74
C TRP A 429 22.43 -4.32 9.37
N TYR A 430 21.52 -4.45 10.33
CA TYR A 430 20.22 -5.08 10.18
C TYR A 430 19.12 -4.03 10.29
N HIS A 431 18.11 -4.14 9.42
CA HIS A 431 16.82 -3.49 9.61
C HIS A 431 15.70 -4.49 9.35
N GLY A 432 14.72 -4.49 10.25
CA GLY A 432 13.53 -5.33 10.19
C GLY A 432 12.63 -5.00 11.38
N LEU A 433 11.37 -5.42 11.31
CA LEU A 433 10.46 -5.24 12.44
C LEU A 433 10.91 -6.13 13.62
N PRO A 434 10.95 -5.62 14.87
CA PRO A 434 11.38 -6.40 16.03
C PRO A 434 10.61 -7.71 16.23
N GLU A 435 9.32 -7.73 15.91
CA GLU A 435 8.45 -8.89 15.98
C GLU A 435 8.73 -9.92 14.87
N ARG A 436 9.39 -9.52 13.77
CA ARG A 436 9.72 -10.38 12.62
C ARG A 436 11.16 -10.86 12.61
N LEU A 437 12.05 -10.23 13.38
CA LEU A 437 13.50 -10.41 13.29
C LEU A 437 14.09 -10.72 14.67
N VAL A 438 14.68 -11.91 14.78
CA VAL A 438 15.60 -12.22 15.87
C VAL A 438 17.02 -12.23 15.32
N HIS A 439 17.91 -11.46 15.91
CA HIS A 439 19.33 -11.50 15.58
C HIS A 439 20.18 -11.42 16.84
N LYS A 440 21.32 -12.12 16.83
CA LYS A 440 22.22 -12.19 17.98
C LYS A 440 23.67 -12.23 17.52
N ARG A 441 24.53 -11.54 18.27
CA ARG A 441 25.97 -11.65 18.14
C ARG A 441 26.49 -12.66 19.15
N THR A 442 27.25 -13.64 18.71
CA THR A 442 27.90 -14.60 19.63
C THR A 442 29.07 -13.91 20.35
N PRO A 443 29.31 -14.19 21.63
CA PRO A 443 30.46 -13.65 22.34
C PRO A 443 31.78 -14.31 21.88
N GLY A 444 32.90 -13.61 22.06
CA GLY A 444 34.25 -14.16 21.86
C GLY A 444 35.03 -13.57 20.66
N SER A 445 36.26 -14.04 20.48
CA SER A 445 37.21 -13.57 19.45
C SER A 445 36.76 -13.91 18.03
N ASN A 446 36.01 -15.00 17.85
CA ASN A 446 35.32 -15.34 16.60
C ASN A 446 33.82 -15.16 16.82
N SER A 447 33.38 -13.90 16.79
CA SER A 447 31.99 -13.54 16.98
C SER A 447 31.24 -13.60 15.64
N TYR A 448 30.12 -14.30 15.60
CA TYR A 448 29.22 -14.38 14.46
C TYR A 448 27.97 -13.56 14.75
N SER A 449 27.42 -12.95 13.72
CA SER A 449 26.06 -12.42 13.72
C SER A 449 25.14 -13.42 13.08
N ILE A 450 24.12 -13.85 13.82
CA ILE A 450 23.15 -14.85 13.40
C ILE A 450 21.79 -14.17 13.35
N HIS A 451 21.02 -14.42 12.30
CA HIS A 451 19.65 -13.89 12.18
C HIS A 451 18.65 -14.95 11.74
N LEU A 452 17.42 -14.77 12.20
CA LEU A 452 16.21 -15.47 11.79
C LEU A 452 15.12 -14.42 11.52
N PHE A 453 14.50 -14.49 10.36
CA PHE A 453 13.43 -13.58 9.94
C PHE A 453 12.29 -14.35 9.29
N GLY A 454 11.03 -14.04 9.60
CA GLY A 454 9.89 -14.81 9.06
C GLY A 454 8.48 -14.31 9.32
#